data_AF-A0A1K0III7-F1
#
_entry.id   AF-A0A1K0III7-F1
#
_cell.length_a   1.000
_cell.length_b   1.000
_cell.length_c   1.000
_cell.angle_alpha   90.00
_cell.angle_beta   90.00
_cell.angle_gamma   90.00
#
_symmetry.space_group_name_H-M   'P 1'
#
loop_
_entity.id
_entity.type
_entity.pdbx_description
1 polymer ?
#
loop_
_entity_poly.entity_id
_entity_poly.type
_entity_poly.pdbx_seq_one_letter_code
_entity_poly.pdbx_strand_id
1 'polypeptide(L)'
;MAEIIQRASVEFGLAGTPIAIDETRLPIDGYPNVWEAIRAGVVPDLDRFWNLLRETYEVDGPAKAEQQTAATLVRAFGLASKSAVRRSAAFVRLRLIAVSETVSSATRPSRQLHFGSLEPVTQAFVALAVFARRNGHPVLGSCLAQFHPADVFQSQQRRTFPGLDVIHYNDYWELRFATPVADTLLVFVQRHAGISAQFA
;
A
#
# COMPACT_ATOMS: atom_id res chain seq x y z
N MET A 1 -9.40 -15.88 15.96
CA MET A 1 -9.25 -15.83 14.50
C MET A 1 -8.45 -14.61 14.05
N ALA A 2 -8.83 -13.38 14.40
CA ALA A 2 -8.05 -12.19 14.02
C ALA A 2 -6.56 -12.27 14.40
N GLU A 3 -6.24 -12.77 15.59
CA GLU A 3 -4.84 -12.89 16.06
C GLU A 3 -4.00 -13.91 15.26
N ILE A 4 -4.57 -15.05 14.84
CA ILE A 4 -3.82 -16.07 14.07
C ILE A 4 -3.48 -15.57 12.67
N ILE A 5 -4.43 -14.84 12.06
CA ILE A 5 -4.24 -14.19 10.75
C ILE A 5 -3.21 -13.06 10.88
N GLN A 6 -3.32 -12.21 11.91
CA GLN A 6 -2.36 -11.14 12.15
C GLN A 6 -0.96 -11.71 12.37
N ARG A 7 -0.83 -12.79 13.14
CA ARG A 7 0.44 -13.47 13.34
C ARG A 7 1.00 -14.02 12.03
N ALA A 8 0.21 -14.80 11.28
CA ALA A 8 0.62 -15.36 10.00
C ALA A 8 1.01 -14.27 8.98
N SER A 9 0.27 -13.16 8.98
CA SER A 9 0.52 -12.01 8.13
C SER A 9 1.91 -11.41 8.37
N VAL A 10 2.33 -11.33 9.63
CA VAL A 10 3.66 -10.85 10.02
C VAL A 10 4.73 -11.92 9.81
N GLU A 11 4.46 -13.17 10.20
CA GLU A 11 5.42 -14.27 10.25
C GLU A 11 5.80 -14.78 8.85
N PHE A 12 4.82 -14.94 7.97
CA PHE A 12 5.03 -15.36 6.57
C PHE A 12 5.24 -14.17 5.65
N GLY A 13 5.10 -12.95 6.15
CA GLY A 13 5.40 -11.73 5.41
C GLY A 13 6.89 -11.50 5.24
N LEU A 14 7.22 -10.30 4.76
CA LEU A 14 8.58 -9.81 4.72
C LEU A 14 8.79 -8.87 5.91
N ALA A 15 9.99 -8.78 6.48
CA ALA A 15 10.25 -7.93 7.65
C ALA A 15 9.73 -6.49 7.44
N GLY A 16 8.77 -6.08 8.27
CA GLY A 16 8.11 -4.76 8.18
C GLY A 16 7.10 -4.61 7.03
N THR A 17 6.74 -5.70 6.35
CA THR A 17 5.76 -5.80 5.26
C THR A 17 4.88 -7.04 5.50
N PRO A 18 3.83 -6.91 6.33
CA PRO A 18 2.88 -7.99 6.51
C PRO A 18 2.23 -8.36 5.19
N ILE A 19 1.97 -9.65 4.96
CA ILE A 19 1.19 -10.11 3.80
C ILE A 19 -0.29 -10.01 4.10
N ALA A 20 -1.08 -9.55 3.13
CA ALA A 20 -2.52 -9.71 3.20
C ALA A 20 -2.86 -11.18 2.98
N ILE A 21 -3.57 -11.77 3.94
CA ILE A 21 -4.04 -13.16 3.87
C ILE A 21 -5.49 -13.13 3.42
N ASP A 22 -5.79 -13.86 2.35
CA ASP A 22 -7.16 -14.06 1.89
C ASP A 22 -7.75 -15.33 2.50
N GLU A 23 -8.21 -15.19 3.74
CA GLU A 23 -8.89 -16.23 4.51
C GLU A 23 -10.20 -16.73 3.88
N THR A 24 -10.79 -16.00 2.92
CA THR A 24 -12.02 -16.42 2.24
C THR A 24 -11.79 -17.53 1.21
N ARG A 25 -10.52 -17.82 0.91
CA ARG A 25 -10.09 -18.80 -0.11
C ARG A 25 -9.29 -19.97 0.46
N LEU A 26 -9.29 -20.13 1.78
CA LEU A 26 -8.53 -21.16 2.49
C LEU A 26 -9.48 -22.26 3.01
N PRO A 27 -9.64 -23.38 2.28
CA PRO A 27 -10.56 -24.43 2.68
C PRO A 27 -10.11 -25.14 3.96
N ILE A 28 -11.05 -25.34 4.89
CA ILE A 28 -10.77 -25.97 6.19
C ILE A 28 -11.97 -26.79 6.68
N ASP A 29 -11.71 -27.94 7.30
CA ASP A 29 -12.72 -28.79 7.93
C ASP A 29 -13.90 -29.18 7.03
N GLY A 30 -13.65 -29.30 5.72
CA GLY A 30 -14.68 -29.61 4.71
C GLY A 30 -15.49 -28.40 4.22
N TYR A 31 -15.16 -27.19 4.69
CA TYR A 31 -15.77 -25.94 4.28
C TYR A 31 -14.87 -25.15 3.32
N PRO A 32 -15.45 -24.35 2.41
CA PRO A 32 -14.70 -23.47 1.51
C PRO A 32 -13.78 -22.47 2.20
N ASN A 33 -14.13 -22.04 3.41
CA ASN A 33 -13.29 -21.19 4.26
C ASN A 33 -13.67 -21.24 5.74
N VAL A 34 -12.81 -20.66 6.57
CA VAL A 34 -12.97 -20.62 8.03
C VAL A 34 -14.25 -19.90 8.48
N TRP A 35 -14.69 -18.88 7.73
CA TRP A 35 -15.92 -18.15 8.04
C TRP A 35 -17.18 -18.96 7.75
N GLU A 36 -17.13 -19.85 6.76
CA GLU A 36 -18.22 -20.78 6.46
C GLU A 36 -18.34 -21.89 7.51
N ALA A 37 -17.22 -22.41 7.99
CA ALA A 37 -17.21 -23.33 9.13
C ALA A 37 -17.86 -22.68 10.38
N ILE A 38 -17.43 -21.46 10.72
CA ILE A 38 -18.00 -20.70 11.85
C ILE A 38 -19.50 -20.44 11.66
N ARG A 39 -19.93 -20.01 10.45
CA ARG A 39 -21.35 -19.77 10.15
C ARG A 39 -22.19 -21.04 10.25
N ALA A 40 -21.61 -22.20 9.96
CA ALA A 40 -22.27 -23.50 10.12
C ALA A 40 -22.30 -23.99 11.58
N GLY A 41 -21.77 -23.23 12.53
CA GLY A 41 -21.72 -23.59 13.95
C GLY A 41 -20.57 -24.55 14.30
N VAL A 42 -19.63 -24.76 13.38
CA VAL A 42 -18.43 -25.57 13.62
C VAL A 42 -17.34 -24.71 14.24
N VAL A 43 -16.68 -25.23 15.28
CA VAL A 43 -15.48 -24.63 15.85
C VAL A 43 -14.28 -25.06 14.99
N PRO A 44 -13.61 -24.15 14.26
CA PRO A 44 -12.50 -24.53 13.40
C PRO A 44 -11.29 -25.02 14.19
N ASP A 45 -10.61 -26.03 13.67
CA ASP A 45 -9.33 -26.48 14.20
C ASP A 45 -8.24 -25.43 13.90
N LEU A 46 -7.78 -24.74 14.95
CA LEU A 46 -6.79 -23.66 14.82
C LEU A 46 -5.39 -24.18 14.44
N ASP A 47 -5.02 -25.39 14.87
CA ASP A 47 -3.72 -25.97 14.54
C ASP A 47 -3.71 -26.39 13.07
N ARG A 48 -4.82 -26.96 12.60
CA ARG A 48 -5.02 -27.28 11.19
C ARG A 48 -5.03 -26.00 10.34
N PHE A 49 -5.69 -24.95 10.79
CA PHE A 49 -5.68 -23.66 10.10
C PHE A 49 -4.28 -23.05 10.03
N TRP A 50 -3.51 -23.11 11.12
CA TRP A 50 -2.12 -22.66 11.13
C TRP A 50 -1.25 -23.41 10.13
N ASN A 51 -1.37 -24.73 10.07
CA ASN A 51 -0.63 -25.56 9.12
C ASN A 51 -1.00 -25.22 7.67
N LEU A 52 -2.28 -25.00 7.38
CA LEU A 52 -2.72 -24.55 6.06
C LEU A 52 -2.12 -23.18 5.68
N LEU A 53 -2.11 -22.22 6.61
CA LEU A 53 -1.51 -20.91 6.38
C LEU A 53 0.00 -21.04 6.08
N ARG A 54 0.70 -21.86 6.85
CA ARG A 54 2.12 -22.14 6.67
C ARG A 54 2.39 -22.78 5.31
N GLU A 55 1.67 -23.83 4.95
CA GLU A 55 1.79 -24.47 3.63
C GLU A 55 1.52 -23.51 2.47
N THR A 56 0.58 -22.58 2.64
CA THR A 56 0.17 -21.66 1.58
C THR A 56 1.11 -20.45 1.44
N TYR A 57 1.67 -19.95 2.54
CA TYR A 57 2.34 -18.65 2.57
C TYR A 57 3.78 -18.67 3.07
N GLU A 58 4.27 -19.68 3.78
CA GLU A 58 5.61 -19.63 4.40
C GLU A 58 6.73 -19.50 3.36
N VAL A 59 6.67 -20.28 2.28
CA VAL A 59 7.73 -20.31 1.26
C VAL A 59 7.65 -19.08 0.33
N ASP A 60 6.46 -18.78 -0.18
CA ASP A 60 6.25 -17.74 -1.20
C ASP A 60 5.84 -16.38 -0.62
N GLY A 61 5.64 -16.29 0.69
CA GLY A 61 5.10 -15.14 1.38
C GLY A 61 5.86 -13.84 1.11
N PRO A 62 7.20 -13.80 1.17
CA PRO A 62 7.97 -12.60 0.82
C PRO A 62 7.71 -12.11 -0.61
N ALA A 63 7.66 -13.03 -1.59
CA ALA A 63 7.38 -12.67 -2.99
C ALA A 63 5.95 -12.18 -3.16
N LYS A 64 4.98 -12.82 -2.49
CA LYS A 64 3.57 -12.37 -2.45
C LYS A 64 3.44 -10.99 -1.80
N ALA A 65 4.22 -10.68 -0.75
CA ALA A 65 4.24 -9.38 -0.10
C ALA A 65 4.68 -8.27 -1.08
N GLU A 66 5.74 -8.52 -1.85
CA GLU A 66 6.23 -7.58 -2.87
C GLU A 66 5.22 -7.42 -4.02
N GLN A 67 4.56 -8.51 -4.45
CA GLN A 67 3.47 -8.45 -5.43
C GLN A 67 2.27 -7.63 -4.93
N GLN A 68 1.83 -7.83 -3.68
CA GLN A 68 0.74 -7.07 -3.07
C GLN A 68 1.11 -5.58 -2.89
N THR A 69 2.36 -5.30 -2.52
CA THR A 69 2.92 -3.95 -2.45
C THR A 69 2.85 -3.27 -3.83
N ALA A 70 3.36 -3.94 -4.86
CA ALA A 70 3.33 -3.42 -6.23
C ALA A 70 1.89 -3.21 -6.72
N ALA A 71 0.98 -4.16 -6.51
CA ALA A 71 -0.42 -4.04 -6.89
C ALA A 71 -1.11 -2.85 -6.18
N THR A 72 -0.79 -2.62 -4.91
CA THR A 72 -1.31 -1.47 -4.16
C THR A 72 -0.83 -0.15 -4.76
N LEU A 73 0.46 -0.05 -5.11
CA LEU A 73 1.03 1.14 -5.75
C LEU A 73 0.42 1.39 -7.14
N VAL A 74 0.24 0.33 -7.94
CA VAL A 74 -0.43 0.41 -9.25
C VAL A 74 -1.81 1.03 -9.12
N ARG A 75 -2.62 0.52 -8.20
CA ARG A 75 -3.98 1.00 -7.97
C ARG A 75 -3.98 2.44 -7.46
N ALA A 76 -3.10 2.76 -6.51
CA ALA A 76 -3.03 4.07 -5.88
C ALA A 76 -2.64 5.18 -6.87
N PHE A 77 -1.68 4.92 -7.76
CA PHE A 77 -1.17 5.88 -8.75
C PHE A 77 -1.79 5.73 -10.14
N GLY A 78 -2.69 4.76 -10.32
CA GLY A 78 -3.27 4.45 -11.63
C GLY A 78 -2.25 4.05 -12.69
N LEU A 79 -1.16 3.37 -12.32
CA LEU A 79 0.00 3.08 -13.20
C LEU A 79 -0.32 2.17 -14.40
N ALA A 80 -1.52 1.58 -14.45
CA ALA A 80 -2.03 0.90 -15.64
C ALA A 80 -2.32 1.89 -16.79
N SER A 81 -2.50 3.18 -16.49
CA SER A 81 -2.71 4.22 -17.50
C SER A 81 -1.37 4.79 -18.00
N LYS A 82 -1.24 4.95 -19.32
CA LYS A 82 -0.06 5.57 -19.96
C LYS A 82 0.19 7.01 -19.51
N SER A 83 -0.82 7.72 -19.01
CA SER A 83 -0.72 9.12 -18.58
C SER A 83 -0.40 9.30 -17.08
N ALA A 84 -0.25 8.19 -16.33
CA ALA A 84 -0.02 8.21 -14.89
C ALA A 84 1.35 8.75 -14.51
N VAL A 85 2.35 8.52 -15.37
CA VAL A 85 3.74 8.92 -15.15
C VAL A 85 4.04 10.16 -15.99
N ARG A 86 4.43 11.26 -15.34
CA ARG A 86 4.90 12.46 -16.04
C ARG A 86 6.35 12.74 -15.66
N ARG A 87 7.26 12.53 -16.61
CA ARG A 87 8.69 12.81 -16.43
C ARG A 87 8.99 14.29 -16.68
N SER A 88 9.89 14.82 -15.88
CA SER A 88 10.51 16.15 -16.01
C SER A 88 12.03 15.96 -15.91
N ALA A 89 12.81 16.95 -16.34
CA ALA A 89 14.28 16.90 -16.27
C ALA A 89 14.82 16.63 -14.85
N ALA A 90 14.10 17.07 -13.81
CA ALA A 90 14.56 16.99 -12.42
C ALA A 90 13.78 15.99 -11.55
N PHE A 91 12.60 15.54 -11.98
CA PHE A 91 11.73 14.70 -11.15
C PHE A 91 10.68 13.96 -11.99
N VAL A 92 10.09 12.92 -11.41
CA VAL A 92 8.94 12.21 -11.96
C VAL A 92 7.73 12.49 -11.09
N ARG A 93 6.62 12.87 -11.72
CA ARG A 93 5.34 13.15 -11.06
C ARG A 93 4.41 11.95 -11.20
N LEU A 94 3.88 11.51 -10.07
CA LEU A 94 2.76 10.56 -10.00
C LEU A 94 1.60 11.23 -9.27
N ARG A 95 0.37 10.98 -9.73
CA ARG A 95 -0.84 11.45 -9.05
C ARG A 95 -1.39 10.33 -8.19
N LEU A 96 -1.54 10.62 -6.91
CA LEU A 96 -2.22 9.74 -5.96
C LEU A 96 -3.70 10.08 -5.95
N ILE A 97 -4.54 9.06 -6.10
CA ILE A 97 -6.00 9.20 -5.96
C ILE A 97 -6.31 9.45 -4.49
N ALA A 98 -6.56 10.71 -4.15
CA ALA A 98 -6.72 11.19 -2.78
C ALA A 98 -7.77 12.33 -2.73
N VAL A 99 -9.04 11.96 -2.59
CA VAL A 99 -10.13 12.95 -2.52
C VAL A 99 -10.08 13.63 -1.15
N SER A 100 -10.06 14.95 -1.15
CA SER A 100 -10.04 15.75 0.08
C SER A 100 -11.32 16.58 0.21
N GLU A 101 -11.75 16.80 1.44
CA GLU A 101 -12.95 17.56 1.80
C GLU A 101 -12.58 18.78 2.67
N THR A 102 -13.44 19.80 2.67
CA THR A 102 -13.25 21.01 3.47
C THR A 102 -13.57 20.77 4.94
N VAL A 103 -12.73 21.30 5.83
CA VAL A 103 -12.97 21.25 7.28
C VAL A 103 -13.79 22.48 7.70
N SER A 104 -15.07 22.28 7.97
CA SER A 104 -16.04 23.35 8.26
C SER A 104 -15.72 24.14 9.54
N SER A 105 -15.04 23.52 10.50
CA SER A 105 -14.70 24.11 11.81
C SER A 105 -13.34 24.81 11.83
N ALA A 106 -12.62 24.87 10.71
CA ALA A 106 -11.28 25.44 10.67
C ALA A 106 -11.30 26.97 10.61
N THR A 107 -10.39 27.60 11.35
CA THR A 107 -10.20 29.07 11.35
C THR A 107 -9.65 29.62 10.03
N ARG A 108 -9.14 28.75 9.16
CA ARG A 108 -8.64 29.06 7.81
C ARG A 108 -9.11 27.98 6.83
N PRO A 109 -9.21 28.27 5.52
CA PRO A 109 -9.54 27.27 4.51
C PRO A 109 -8.60 26.07 4.61
N SER A 110 -9.11 24.98 5.17
CA SER A 110 -8.34 23.78 5.49
C SER A 110 -9.09 22.56 4.96
N ARG A 111 -8.33 21.53 4.64
CA ARG A 111 -8.83 20.29 4.06
C ARG A 111 -8.28 19.09 4.81
N GLN A 112 -9.01 18.00 4.74
CA GLN A 112 -8.59 16.69 5.21
C GLN A 112 -8.94 15.66 4.14
N LEU A 113 -8.35 14.47 4.19
CA LEU A 113 -8.80 13.38 3.34
C LEU A 113 -10.26 13.05 3.66
N HIS A 114 -11.05 12.85 2.60
CA HIS A 114 -12.38 12.30 2.74
C HIS A 114 -12.29 10.90 3.36
N PHE A 115 -13.25 10.53 4.21
CA PHE A 115 -13.27 9.25 4.92
C PHE A 115 -13.02 8.04 3.99
N GLY A 116 -13.68 7.99 2.83
CA GLY A 116 -13.50 6.92 1.84
C GLY A 116 -12.12 6.88 1.15
N SER A 117 -11.32 7.95 1.25
CA SER A 117 -9.95 8.02 0.71
C SER A 117 -8.87 7.76 1.76
N LEU A 118 -9.19 7.78 3.05
CA LEU A 118 -8.18 7.66 4.11
C LEU A 118 -7.46 6.30 4.09
N GLU A 119 -8.21 5.21 4.05
CA GLU A 119 -7.63 3.86 4.05
C GLU A 119 -6.81 3.60 2.77
N PRO A 120 -7.32 3.83 1.54
CA PRO A 120 -6.51 3.66 0.33
C PRO A 120 -5.22 4.49 0.30
N VAL A 121 -5.26 5.73 0.78
CA VAL A 121 -4.08 6.59 0.85
C VAL A 121 -3.09 6.07 1.90
N THR A 122 -3.56 5.69 3.08
CA THR A 122 -2.71 5.07 4.12
C THR A 122 -2.00 3.83 3.58
N GLN A 123 -2.72 2.94 2.92
CA GLN A 123 -2.14 1.74 2.30
C GLN A 123 -1.11 2.09 1.21
N ALA A 124 -1.33 3.16 0.42
CA ALA A 124 -0.36 3.63 -0.55
C ALA A 124 0.95 4.11 0.10
N PHE A 125 0.87 4.84 1.21
CA PHE A 125 2.05 5.30 1.95
C PHE A 125 2.80 4.15 2.65
N VAL A 126 2.07 3.18 3.20
CA VAL A 126 2.66 1.94 3.74
C VAL A 126 3.40 1.18 2.63
N ALA A 127 2.77 0.99 1.47
CA ALA A 127 3.39 0.32 0.33
C ALA A 127 4.62 1.08 -0.19
N LEU A 128 4.59 2.42 -0.22
CA LEU A 128 5.77 3.22 -0.57
C LEU A 128 6.89 3.08 0.47
N ALA A 129 6.56 3.03 1.76
CA ALA A 129 7.54 2.83 2.82
C ALA A 129 8.28 1.49 2.68
N VAL A 130 7.51 0.43 2.38
CA VAL A 130 8.02 -0.92 2.09
C VAL A 130 8.94 -0.89 0.87
N PHE A 131 8.45 -0.36 -0.25
CA PHE A 131 9.24 -0.21 -1.47
C PHE A 131 10.57 0.49 -1.18
N ALA A 132 10.52 1.64 -0.49
CA ALA A 132 11.70 2.44 -0.21
C ALA A 132 12.73 1.68 0.63
N ARG A 133 12.31 1.00 1.70
CA ARG A 133 13.22 0.19 2.54
C ARG A 133 13.90 -0.93 1.76
N ARG A 134 13.16 -1.59 0.87
CA ARG A 134 13.64 -2.75 0.11
C ARG A 134 14.56 -2.38 -1.04
N ASN A 135 14.41 -1.17 -1.57
CA ASN A 135 15.12 -0.73 -2.77
C ASN A 135 16.19 0.33 -2.47
N GLY A 136 16.83 0.26 -1.29
CA GLY A 136 17.99 1.09 -0.96
C GLY A 136 17.67 2.52 -0.52
N HIS A 137 16.43 2.80 -0.12
CA HIS A 137 15.98 4.10 0.40
C HIS A 137 15.43 4.01 1.84
N PRO A 138 16.22 3.50 2.82
CA PRO A 138 15.72 3.22 4.17
C PRO A 138 15.24 4.47 4.92
N VAL A 139 15.93 5.61 4.73
CA VAL A 139 15.54 6.89 5.37
C VAL A 139 14.17 7.35 4.86
N LEU A 140 13.96 7.33 3.54
CA LEU A 140 12.66 7.63 2.94
C LEU A 140 11.57 6.70 3.49
N GLY A 141 11.86 5.39 3.55
CA GLY A 141 10.91 4.42 4.08
C GLY A 141 10.56 4.61 5.55
N SER A 142 11.51 5.04 6.39
CA SER A 142 11.24 5.40 7.78
C SER A 142 10.36 6.65 7.89
N CYS A 143 10.62 7.68 7.09
CA CYS A 143 9.79 8.89 7.10
C CYS A 143 8.35 8.59 6.64
N LEU A 144 8.19 7.78 5.58
CA LEU A 144 6.87 7.42 5.05
C LEU A 144 6.05 6.58 6.03
N ALA A 145 6.69 5.70 6.81
CA ALA A 145 6.01 4.90 7.83
C ALA A 145 5.50 5.73 9.02
N GLN A 146 6.02 6.95 9.21
CA GLN A 146 5.58 7.89 10.25
C GLN A 146 4.65 8.97 9.70
N PHE A 147 4.40 8.98 8.39
CA PHE A 147 3.54 9.96 7.77
C PHE A 147 2.08 9.63 8.04
N HIS A 148 1.32 10.59 8.57
CA HIS A 148 -0.09 10.46 8.89
C HIS A 148 -0.94 11.17 7.83
N PRO A 149 -1.60 10.44 6.90
CA PRO A 149 -2.38 11.07 5.85
C PRO A 149 -3.65 11.77 6.34
N ALA A 150 -4.10 11.46 7.56
CA ALA A 150 -5.28 12.04 8.18
C ALA A 150 -5.09 13.51 8.63
N ASP A 151 -3.85 14.00 8.64
CA ASP A 151 -3.56 15.37 9.09
C ASP A 151 -4.29 16.41 8.25
N VAL A 152 -4.89 17.39 8.92
CA VAL A 152 -5.48 18.56 8.27
C VAL A 152 -4.37 19.38 7.59
N PHE A 153 -4.65 19.87 6.38
CA PHE A 153 -3.71 20.62 5.55
C PHE A 153 -4.34 21.85 4.90
N GLN A 154 -3.51 22.78 4.46
CA GLN A 154 -3.93 23.97 3.69
C GLN A 154 -3.46 23.83 2.25
N SER A 155 -4.39 23.76 1.29
CA SER A 155 -4.01 23.66 -0.12
C SER A 155 -3.41 24.99 -0.61
N GLN A 156 -2.26 25.04 -1.29
CA GLN A 156 -1.37 23.94 -1.67
C GLN A 156 -0.27 23.73 -0.61
N GLN A 157 -0.29 22.62 0.13
CA GLN A 157 0.75 22.31 1.13
C GLN A 157 1.73 21.29 0.55
N ARG A 158 3.02 21.54 0.75
CA ARG A 158 4.10 20.60 0.44
C ARG A 158 4.64 19.98 1.73
N ARG A 159 4.86 18.66 1.70
CA ARG A 159 5.69 17.93 2.66
C ARG A 159 6.85 17.29 1.90
N THR A 160 8.06 17.53 2.38
CA THR A 160 9.29 17.08 1.72
C THR A 160 9.92 15.94 2.52
N PHE A 161 10.29 14.89 1.80
CA PHE A 161 10.99 13.70 2.27
C PHE A 161 12.26 13.50 1.43
N PRO A 162 13.21 12.66 1.88
CA PRO A 162 14.40 12.34 1.09
C PRO A 162 14.05 11.77 -0.29
N GLY A 163 14.25 12.56 -1.34
CA GLY A 163 13.97 12.15 -2.72
C GLY A 163 12.47 12.12 -3.10
N LEU A 164 11.59 12.72 -2.30
CA LEU A 164 10.15 12.77 -2.56
C LEU A 164 9.51 14.04 -1.99
N ASP A 165 8.79 14.81 -2.81
CA ASP A 165 7.83 15.80 -2.33
C ASP A 165 6.40 15.25 -2.46
N VAL A 166 5.61 15.39 -1.40
CA VAL A 166 4.15 15.19 -1.42
C VAL A 166 3.48 16.55 -1.42
N ILE A 167 2.65 16.82 -2.42
CA ILE A 167 1.94 18.09 -2.58
C ILE A 167 0.44 17.81 -2.49
N HIS A 168 -0.20 18.37 -1.48
CA HIS A 168 -1.63 18.24 -1.27
C HIS A 168 -2.36 19.33 -2.05
N TYR A 169 -3.11 18.93 -3.08
CA TYR A 169 -4.08 19.78 -3.77
C TYR A 169 -5.50 19.49 -3.24
N ASN A 170 -6.49 20.21 -3.79
CA ASN A 170 -7.88 20.06 -3.40
C ASN A 170 -8.44 18.67 -3.77
N ASP A 171 -8.17 18.20 -4.98
CA ASP A 171 -8.86 17.03 -5.58
C ASP A 171 -7.97 15.79 -5.74
N TYR A 172 -6.65 15.96 -5.57
CA TYR A 172 -5.66 14.89 -5.68
C TYR A 172 -4.39 15.27 -4.93
N TRP A 173 -3.52 14.30 -4.68
CA TRP A 173 -2.18 14.56 -4.18
C TRP A 173 -1.16 14.27 -5.28
N GLU A 174 -0.15 15.12 -5.42
CA GLU A 174 0.95 14.93 -6.36
C GLU A 174 2.20 14.49 -5.60
N LEU A 175 2.79 13.37 -6.02
CA LEU A 175 4.06 12.91 -5.53
C LEU A 175 5.13 13.18 -6.57
N ARG A 176 6.16 13.94 -6.20
CA ARG A 176 7.32 14.25 -7.04
C ARG A 176 8.52 13.49 -6.52
N PHE A 177 8.88 12.44 -7.23
CA PHE A 177 10.04 11.62 -6.92
C PHE A 177 11.27 12.19 -7.60
N ALA A 178 12.40 12.20 -6.91
CA ALA A 178 13.69 12.33 -7.56
C ALA A 178 13.87 11.19 -8.58
N THR A 179 14.46 11.50 -9.73
CA THR A 179 14.56 10.55 -10.85
C THR A 179 15.09 9.16 -10.45
N PRO A 180 16.17 9.03 -9.64
CA PRO A 180 16.67 7.70 -9.24
C PRO A 180 15.65 6.88 -8.43
N VAL A 181 14.88 7.52 -7.54
CA VAL A 181 13.84 6.86 -6.75
C VAL A 181 12.68 6.44 -7.65
N ALA A 182 12.29 7.31 -8.58
CA ALA A 182 11.22 7.05 -9.52
C ALA A 182 11.52 5.89 -10.46
N ASP A 183 12.72 5.85 -11.05
CA ASP A 183 13.11 4.76 -11.95
C ASP A 183 13.12 3.41 -11.21
N THR A 184 13.63 3.40 -9.98
CA THR A 184 13.61 2.22 -9.11
C THR A 184 12.19 1.76 -8.77
N LEU A 185 11.29 2.70 -8.47
CA LEU A 185 9.86 2.44 -8.22
C LEU A 185 9.18 1.80 -9.43
N LEU A 186 9.45 2.34 -10.61
CA LEU A 186 8.83 1.89 -11.85
C LEU A 186 9.33 0.50 -12.25
N VAL A 187 10.62 0.21 -12.08
CA VAL A 187 11.18 -1.14 -12.27
C VAL A 187 10.59 -2.13 -11.26
N PHE A 188 10.44 -1.75 -10.00
CA PHE A 188 9.80 -2.58 -8.98
C PHE A 188 8.36 -2.93 -9.37
N VAL A 189 7.55 -1.95 -9.75
CA VAL A 189 6.17 -2.18 -10.18
C VAL A 189 6.11 -3.07 -11.43
N GLN A 190 6.98 -2.84 -12.42
CA GLN A 190 7.02 -3.66 -13.63
C GLN A 190 7.35 -5.13 -13.31
N ARG A 191 8.33 -5.37 -12.43
CA ARG A 191 8.77 -6.71 -12.05
C ARG A 191 7.67 -7.50 -11.33
N HIS A 192 6.95 -6.85 -10.41
CA HIS A 192 6.06 -7.56 -9.48
C HIS A 192 4.57 -7.46 -9.82
N ALA A 193 4.14 -6.46 -10.61
CA ALA A 193 2.75 -6.34 -11.07
C ALA A 193 2.58 -6.67 -12.57
N GLY A 194 3.66 -6.99 -13.30
CA GLY A 194 3.60 -7.34 -14.71
C GLY A 194 3.21 -6.18 -15.63
N ILE A 195 3.24 -4.94 -15.15
CA ILE A 195 2.90 -3.77 -15.95
C ILE A 195 4.12 -3.36 -16.76
N SER A 196 4.07 -3.61 -18.06
CA SER A 196 4.98 -2.98 -19.02
C SER A 196 4.60 -1.51 -19.13
N ALA A 197 5.16 -0.68 -18.26
CA ALA A 197 5.10 0.76 -18.45
C ALA A 197 5.91 1.06 -19.72
N GLN A 198 5.23 1.18 -20.86
CA GLN A 198 5.83 1.68 -22.09
C GLN A 198 6.09 3.17 -21.87
N PHE A 199 7.31 3.47 -21.41
CA PHE A 199 7.80 4.82 -21.24
C PHE A 199 8.12 5.38 -22.63
N ALA A 200 7.19 6.15 -23.20
CA ALA A 200 7.45 7.00 -24.35
C ALA A 200 8.01 8.36 -23.86
#